data_AF-F4PIX5-F1
#
_entry.id   AF-F4PIX5-F1
#
_cell.length_a   1.000
_cell.length_b   1.000
_cell.length_c   1.000
_cell.angle_alpha   90.00
_cell.angle_beta   90.00
_cell.angle_gamma   90.00
#
_symmetry.space_group_name_H-M   'P 1'
#
loop_
_entity.id
_entity.type
_entity.pdbx_description
1 polymer ?
#
loop_
_entity_poly.entity_id
_entity_poly.type
_entity_poly.pdbx_seq_one_letter_code
_entity_poly.pdbx_strand_id
1 'polypeptide(L)'
;MNDILIENKVFLSGTCSRETGEVVFKLLKPIDLQRVKKVVLERLIVTATSTPNSCMISLGGQFSMQGSAQVVNNNAKKVYSGVYPIDLLGCNSYQTSLKSMGYNLQPLEFTVIDRSIKELSLINVIILKTTGEPISHVAPVEIILSYYTLQQ
;
A
#
# COMPACT_ATOMS: atom_id res chain seq x y z
N MET A 1 13.23 -10.19 -30.71
CA MET A 1 13.22 -10.88 -29.42
C MET A 1 11.93 -10.48 -28.73
N ASN A 2 11.17 -11.43 -28.17
CA ASN A 2 9.96 -11.11 -27.42
C ASN A 2 10.36 -10.84 -25.98
N ASP A 3 10.17 -9.61 -25.51
CA ASP A 3 10.41 -9.31 -24.10
C ASP A 3 9.42 -10.13 -23.24
N ILE A 4 9.93 -10.87 -22.26
CA ILE A 4 9.10 -11.60 -21.30
C ILE A 4 8.87 -10.68 -20.09
N LEU A 5 7.60 -10.49 -19.72
CA LEU A 5 7.23 -9.76 -18.52
C LEU A 5 7.23 -10.70 -17.31
N ILE A 6 7.99 -10.34 -16.27
CA ILE A 6 8.13 -11.14 -15.05
C ILE A 6 7.55 -10.37 -13.87
N GLU A 7 6.60 -10.99 -13.18
CA GLU A 7 6.10 -10.50 -11.89
C GLU A 7 7.09 -10.87 -10.78
N ASN A 8 7.47 -9.86 -10.00
CA ASN A 8 8.22 -10.02 -8.77
C ASN A 8 7.37 -9.45 -7.63
N LYS A 9 7.38 -10.11 -6.48
CA LYS A 9 6.54 -9.75 -5.34
C LYS A 9 7.36 -9.57 -4.07
N VAL A 10 7.05 -8.52 -3.32
CA VAL A 10 7.71 -8.14 -2.07
C VAL A 10 6.67 -7.93 -0.99
N PHE A 11 6.94 -8.50 0.18
CA PHE A 11 6.13 -8.35 1.39
C PHE A 11 6.93 -7.55 2.40
N LEU A 12 6.36 -6.46 2.90
CA LEU A 12 7.02 -5.59 3.87
C LEU A 12 6.06 -5.31 5.03
N SER A 13 6.62 -5.25 6.23
CA SER A 13 5.92 -4.85 7.45
C SER A 13 6.66 -3.69 8.08
N GLY A 14 5.94 -2.75 8.67
CA GLY A 14 6.48 -1.56 9.27
C GLY A 14 5.62 -1.05 10.42
N THR A 15 6.16 -0.06 11.12
CA THR A 15 5.45 0.66 12.17
C THR A 15 5.35 2.12 11.82
N CYS A 16 4.23 2.73 12.18
CA CYS A 16 3.99 4.13 11.96
C CYS A 16 4.78 4.99 12.95
N SER A 17 5.34 6.11 12.49
CA SER A 17 5.79 7.21 13.33
C SER A 17 4.62 7.73 14.15
N ARG A 18 4.84 7.89 15.46
CA ARG A 18 3.80 8.37 16.39
C ARG A 18 3.41 9.83 16.15
N GLU A 19 4.27 10.62 15.53
CA GLU A 19 4.06 12.06 15.33
C GLU A 19 3.50 12.39 13.95
N THR A 20 3.93 11.63 12.92
CA THR A 20 3.72 12.03 11.52
C THR A 20 2.78 11.11 10.75
N GLY A 21 2.30 10.00 11.31
CA GLY A 21 1.49 9.04 10.56
C GLY A 21 2.26 8.30 9.46
N GLU A 22 3.58 8.49 9.40
CA GLU A 22 4.45 8.00 8.34
C GLU A 22 4.96 6.59 8.64
N VAL A 23 4.92 5.74 7.63
CA VAL A 23 5.54 4.43 7.59
C VAL A 23 6.52 4.42 6.44
N VAL A 24 7.79 4.16 6.74
CA VAL A 24 8.84 4.00 5.72
C VAL A 24 9.17 2.52 5.62
N PHE A 25 8.82 1.91 4.49
CA PHE A 25 9.22 0.54 4.19
C PHE A 25 10.57 0.54 3.48
N LYS A 26 11.57 -0.07 4.11
CA LYS A 26 12.90 -0.25 3.52
C LYS A 26 12.97 -1.58 2.78
N LEU A 27 13.34 -1.52 1.51
CA LEU A 27 13.58 -2.72 0.71
C LEU A 27 14.97 -3.28 1.05
N LEU A 28 15.04 -4.57 1.40
CA LEU A 28 16.32 -5.26 1.64
C LEU A 28 17.17 -5.35 0.36
N LYS A 29 16.50 -5.44 -0.79
CA LYS A 29 17.11 -5.42 -2.11
C LYS A 29 16.42 -4.31 -2.92
N PRO A 30 17.12 -3.22 -3.27
CA PRO A 30 16.56 -2.18 -4.12
C PRO A 30 16.07 -2.75 -5.46
N ILE A 31 15.00 -2.18 -5.99
CA ILE A 31 14.41 -2.56 -7.28
C ILE A 31 14.99 -1.63 -8.35
N ASP A 32 15.68 -2.19 -9.36
CA ASP A 32 16.14 -1.45 -10.53
C ASP A 32 14.95 -1.01 -11.40
N LEU A 33 14.64 0.28 -11.37
CA LEU A 33 13.51 0.88 -12.06
C LEU A 33 13.71 0.99 -13.57
N GLN A 34 14.94 0.87 -14.09
CA GLN A 34 15.18 0.96 -15.54
C GLN A 34 14.53 -0.19 -16.31
N ARG A 35 14.38 -1.35 -15.66
CA ARG A 35 13.79 -2.56 -16.25
C ARG A 35 12.33 -2.76 -15.88
N VAL A 36 11.78 -1.92 -15.00
CA VAL A 36 10.40 -2.02 -14.51
C VAL A 36 9.44 -1.35 -15.48
N LYS A 37 8.36 -2.05 -15.82
CA LYS A 37 7.24 -1.52 -16.61
C LYS A 37 6.12 -0.97 -15.75
N LYS A 38 5.84 -1.65 -14.64
CA LYS A 38 4.73 -1.32 -13.74
C LYS A 38 5.08 -1.75 -12.32
N VAL A 39 4.67 -0.94 -11.36
CA VAL A 39 4.60 -1.30 -9.94
C VAL A 39 3.13 -1.29 -9.52
N VAL A 40 2.71 -2.28 -8.75
CA VAL A 40 1.36 -2.43 -8.23
C VAL A 40 1.45 -2.62 -6.73
N LEU A 41 0.78 -1.76 -5.99
CA LEU A 41 0.50 -2.01 -4.59
C LEU A 41 -0.78 -2.82 -4.49
N GLU A 42 -0.59 -4.09 -4.16
CA GLU A 42 -1.67 -5.06 -4.08
C GLU A 42 -2.37 -5.02 -2.73
N ARG A 43 -1.69 -4.64 -1.65
CA ARG A 43 -2.35 -4.62 -0.34
C ARG A 43 -1.65 -3.64 0.57
N LEU A 44 -2.42 -2.92 1.38
CA LEU A 44 -1.92 -2.11 2.48
C LEU A 44 -2.86 -2.29 3.66
N ILE A 45 -2.43 -3.05 4.67
CA ILE A 45 -3.19 -3.26 5.90
C ILE A 45 -2.60 -2.39 6.99
N VAL A 46 -3.46 -1.65 7.67
CA VAL A 46 -3.14 -0.89 8.86
C VAL A 46 -3.93 -1.46 10.02
N THR A 47 -3.26 -1.69 11.15
CA THR A 47 -3.92 -2.03 12.41
C THR A 47 -3.97 -0.78 13.28
N ALA A 48 -5.16 -0.30 13.61
CA ALA A 48 -5.35 1.00 14.25
C ALA A 48 -6.49 0.99 15.28
N THR A 49 -6.39 1.87 16.28
CA THR A 49 -7.44 2.13 17.29
C THR A 49 -8.56 3.03 16.77
N SER A 50 -8.29 3.78 15.69
CA SER A 50 -9.27 4.62 14.99
C SER A 50 -9.18 4.34 13.51
N THR A 51 -10.32 4.41 12.80
CA THR A 51 -10.38 4.11 11.37
C THR A 51 -9.71 5.24 10.58
N PRO A 52 -8.50 5.05 9.98
CA PRO A 52 -7.98 5.98 9.00
C PRO A 52 -8.86 5.91 7.75
N ASN A 53 -8.93 7.00 7.00
CA ASN A 53 -9.82 7.07 5.83
C ASN A 53 -9.08 6.99 4.49
N SER A 54 -7.81 7.37 4.49
CA SER A 54 -7.00 7.44 3.28
C SER A 54 -5.52 7.27 3.61
N CYS A 55 -4.72 7.10 2.57
CA CYS A 55 -3.28 7.18 2.66
C CYS A 55 -2.69 7.92 1.45
N MET A 56 -1.55 8.55 1.69
CA MET A 56 -0.67 9.03 0.64
C MET A 56 0.52 8.09 0.52
N ILE A 57 0.85 7.72 -0.70
CA ILE A 57 1.93 6.77 -1.00
C ILE A 57 2.93 7.46 -1.93
N SER A 58 4.22 7.34 -1.59
CA SER A 58 5.32 7.80 -2.41
C SER A 58 6.22 6.64 -2.82
N LEU A 59 6.43 6.49 -4.12
CA LEU A 59 7.28 5.47 -4.76
C LEU A 59 8.17 6.14 -5.80
N GLY A 60 9.49 6.14 -5.59
CA GLY A 60 10.43 6.61 -6.61
C GLY A 60 10.08 8.02 -7.14
N GLY A 61 9.85 8.97 -6.24
CA GLY A 61 9.48 10.36 -6.57
C GLY A 61 8.03 10.56 -7.02
N GLN A 62 7.28 9.48 -7.18
CA GLN A 62 5.91 9.47 -7.66
C GLN A 62 4.94 9.38 -6.48
N PHE A 63 3.93 10.26 -6.46
CA PHE A 63 2.94 10.30 -5.39
C PHE A 63 1.58 9.84 -5.90
N SER A 64 0.87 9.09 -5.07
CA SER A 64 -0.53 8.78 -5.30
C SER A 64 -1.29 8.80 -3.97
N MET A 65 -2.57 9.10 -4.05
CA MET A 65 -3.47 9.15 -2.90
C MET A 65 -4.58 8.13 -3.14
N GLN A 66 -4.76 7.20 -2.20
CA GLN A 66 -5.86 6.24 -2.23
C GLN A 66 -6.86 6.59 -1.12
N GLY A 67 -8.13 6.65 -1.51
CA GLY A 67 -9.24 6.96 -0.60
C GLY A 67 -10.15 5.74 -0.34
N SER A 68 -10.84 5.82 0.80
CA SER A 68 -11.86 4.92 1.34
C SER A 68 -11.32 3.59 1.89
N ALA A 69 -10.80 3.67 3.12
CA ALA A 69 -10.46 2.54 3.96
C ALA A 69 -11.69 1.68 4.35
N GLN A 70 -11.52 0.36 4.38
CA GLN A 70 -12.50 -0.53 5.00
C GLN A 70 -11.87 -1.26 6.19
N VAL A 71 -12.62 -1.35 7.29
CA VAL A 71 -12.33 -2.34 8.33
C VAL A 71 -12.52 -3.72 7.71
N VAL A 72 -11.44 -4.50 7.58
CA VAL A 72 -11.43 -5.74 6.78
C VAL A 72 -12.38 -6.79 7.32
N ASN A 73 -12.85 -6.65 8.57
CA ASN A 73 -13.80 -7.59 9.13
C ASN A 73 -14.43 -7.11 10.45
N ASN A 74 -15.77 -7.03 10.53
CA ASN A 74 -16.48 -6.95 11.82
C ASN A 74 -16.42 -8.29 12.61
N ASN A 75 -15.96 -9.38 11.97
CA ASN A 75 -15.69 -10.69 12.58
C ASN A 75 -14.18 -11.01 12.69
N ALA A 76 -13.27 -10.10 12.36
CA ALA A 76 -11.87 -10.28 12.76
C ALA A 76 -11.90 -10.22 14.28
N LYS A 77 -11.50 -11.32 14.93
CA LYS A 77 -11.23 -11.35 16.37
C LYS A 77 -10.56 -10.02 16.73
N LYS A 78 -11.21 -9.21 17.58
CA LYS A 78 -10.57 -8.06 18.23
C LYS A 78 -9.14 -8.48 18.53
N VAL A 79 -8.16 -7.85 17.88
CA VAL A 79 -6.77 -8.22 18.09
C VAL A 79 -6.48 -7.96 19.56
N TYR A 80 -6.83 -6.75 20.04
CA TYR A 80 -7.00 -6.35 21.44
C TYR A 80 -7.95 -5.13 21.52
N SER A 81 -8.66 -4.95 22.64
CA SER A 81 -9.44 -3.76 23.08
C SER A 81 -9.59 -2.56 22.10
N GLY A 82 -10.33 -2.70 20.99
CA GLY A 82 -10.66 -1.59 20.09
C GLY A 82 -9.72 -1.35 18.91
N VAL A 83 -8.80 -2.28 18.63
CA VAL A 83 -7.89 -2.23 17.48
C VAL A 83 -8.36 -3.18 16.36
N TYR A 84 -8.44 -2.68 15.12
CA TYR A 84 -8.92 -3.45 13.96
C TYR A 84 -7.94 -3.40 12.78
N PRO A 85 -7.82 -4.48 11.98
CA PRO A 85 -7.13 -4.45 10.70
C PRO A 85 -7.98 -3.75 9.62
N ILE A 86 -7.36 -2.86 8.87
CA ILE A 86 -8.01 -1.94 7.93
C ILE A 86 -7.25 -1.98 6.61
N ASP A 87 -7.92 -2.34 5.52
CA ASP A 87 -7.33 -2.36 4.19
C ASP A 87 -7.60 -1.03 3.51
N LEU A 88 -6.52 -0.42 3.05
CA LEU A 88 -6.51 0.91 2.43
C LEU A 88 -6.51 0.85 0.90
N LEU A 89 -6.35 -0.33 0.29
CA LEU A 89 -6.33 -0.53 -1.17
C LEU A 89 -7.44 -1.46 -1.67
N GLY A 90 -7.93 -2.39 -0.84
CA GLY A 90 -9.14 -3.18 -1.07
C GLY A 90 -9.03 -4.33 -2.08
N CYS A 91 -7.95 -5.13 -2.04
CA CYS A 91 -7.68 -6.11 -3.10
C CYS A 91 -8.23 -7.54 -2.93
N ASN A 92 -8.78 -8.02 -4.06
CA ASN A 92 -9.03 -9.37 -4.59
C ASN A 92 -9.65 -10.52 -3.78
N SER A 93 -9.43 -10.71 -2.48
CA SER A 93 -10.12 -11.82 -1.78
C SER A 93 -11.58 -11.50 -1.38
N TYR A 94 -12.00 -10.25 -1.60
CA TYR A 94 -13.33 -9.73 -1.24
C TYR A 94 -14.07 -9.03 -2.39
N GLN A 95 -13.56 -9.11 -3.62
CA GLN A 95 -14.15 -8.44 -4.80
C GLN A 95 -15.61 -8.84 -5.07
N THR A 96 -16.01 -10.06 -4.71
CA THR A 96 -17.38 -10.56 -4.90
C THR A 96 -18.40 -9.93 -3.95
N SER A 97 -18.00 -9.50 -2.75
CA SER A 97 -18.90 -8.93 -1.74
C SER A 97 -19.03 -7.41 -1.83
N LEU A 98 -18.09 -6.74 -2.50
CA LEU A 98 -17.97 -5.26 -2.50
C LEU A 98 -18.63 -4.59 -3.71
N LYS A 99 -18.68 -5.24 -4.88
CA LYS A 99 -19.43 -4.72 -6.04
C LYS A 99 -20.92 -4.51 -5.76
N SER A 100 -21.51 -5.26 -4.83
CA SER A 100 -22.93 -5.13 -4.45
C SER A 100 -23.25 -3.93 -3.56
N MET A 101 -22.25 -3.21 -3.03
CA MET A 101 -22.46 -2.05 -2.16
C MET A 101 -22.00 -0.70 -2.76
N GLY A 102 -21.63 -0.67 -4.05
CA GLY A 102 -21.46 0.59 -4.80
C GLY A 102 -20.10 1.28 -4.67
N TYR A 103 -19.05 0.60 -4.18
CA TYR A 103 -17.72 1.20 -3.99
C TYR A 103 -16.64 0.51 -4.83
N ASN A 104 -15.67 1.30 -5.32
CA ASN A 104 -14.70 0.94 -6.37
C ASN A 104 -13.26 0.97 -5.83
N LEU A 105 -12.90 0.04 -4.94
CA LEU A 105 -11.52 -0.10 -4.42
C LEU A 105 -10.71 -1.02 -5.34
N GLN A 106 -9.52 -0.57 -5.74
CA GLN A 106 -8.67 -1.23 -6.73
C GLN A 106 -7.20 -1.16 -6.29
N PRO A 107 -6.36 -2.16 -6.67
CA PRO A 107 -4.92 -2.06 -6.49
C PRO A 107 -4.39 -0.75 -7.06
N LEU A 108 -3.37 -0.19 -6.43
CA LEU A 108 -2.80 1.06 -6.90
C LEU A 108 -1.66 0.80 -7.88
N GLU A 109 -1.86 1.20 -9.13
CA GLU A 109 -0.91 0.96 -10.21
C GLU A 109 -0.09 2.21 -10.55
N PHE A 110 1.23 2.04 -10.60
CA PHE A 110 2.21 3.04 -11.00
C PHE A 110 2.89 2.58 -12.29
N THR A 111 2.47 3.15 -13.41
CA THR A 111 3.05 2.92 -14.74
C THR A 111 3.97 4.06 -15.17
N VAL A 112 3.77 5.22 -14.56
CA VAL A 112 4.44 6.53 -14.68
C VAL A 112 5.91 6.66 -14.24
N ILE A 113 6.55 5.63 -13.70
CA ILE A 113 7.60 5.81 -12.67
C ILE A 113 8.77 6.67 -13.15
N ASP A 114 9.15 7.68 -12.35
CA ASP A 114 10.24 8.60 -12.69
C ASP A 114 11.57 7.85 -12.83
N ARG A 115 12.04 7.75 -14.07
CA ARG A 115 13.26 7.01 -14.44
C ARG A 115 14.55 7.77 -14.17
N SER A 116 14.46 9.02 -13.72
CA SER A 116 15.63 9.73 -13.18
C SER A 116 16.15 9.05 -11.91
N ILE A 117 15.27 8.35 -11.19
CA ILE A 117 15.61 7.49 -10.06
C ILE A 117 15.89 6.08 -10.59
N LYS A 118 17.14 5.64 -10.46
CA LYS A 118 17.57 4.32 -10.96
C LYS A 118 17.04 3.17 -10.12
N GLU A 119 16.94 3.37 -8.80
CA GLU A 119 16.59 2.31 -7.86
C GLU A 119 15.51 2.77 -6.89
N LEU A 120 14.49 1.93 -6.69
CA LEU A 120 13.53 2.06 -5.60
C LEU A 120 14.07 1.31 -4.38
N SER A 121 14.41 2.04 -3.32
CA SER A 121 14.92 1.48 -2.06
C SER A 121 13.98 1.69 -0.87
N LEU A 122 13.07 2.66 -0.98
CA LEU A 122 12.14 3.06 0.07
C LEU A 122 10.73 3.25 -0.51
N ILE A 123 9.73 2.93 0.30
CA ILE A 123 8.31 3.23 0.05
C ILE A 123 7.82 4.02 1.25
N ASN A 124 7.34 5.25 1.02
CA ASN A 124 6.81 6.07 2.09
C ASN A 124 5.29 6.04 2.02
N VAL A 125 4.65 5.79 3.15
CA VAL A 125 3.18 5.78 3.28
C VAL A 125 2.80 6.68 4.45
N ILE A 126 1.95 7.66 4.21
CA ILE A 126 1.39 8.53 5.24
C ILE A 126 -0.08 8.16 5.43
N ILE A 127 -0.44 7.72 6.62
CA ILE A 127 -1.81 7.33 6.96
C ILE A 127 -2.56 8.55 7.48
N LEU A 128 -3.74 8.81 6.91
CA LEU A 128 -4.50 10.05 7.14
C LEU A 128 -5.88 9.79 7.75
N LYS A 129 -6.30 10.73 8.60
CA LYS A 129 -7.68 10.86 9.10
C LYS A 129 -8.61 11.42 8.01
N THR A 130 -9.91 11.42 8.30
CA THR A 130 -10.95 12.15 7.53
C THR A 130 -10.60 13.61 7.27
N THR A 131 -9.92 14.25 8.22
CA THR A 131 -9.54 15.67 8.18
C THR A 131 -8.32 15.93 7.29
N GLY A 132 -7.67 14.88 6.76
CA GLY A 132 -6.40 15.00 6.04
C GLY A 132 -5.18 15.11 6.94
N GLU A 133 -5.36 15.12 8.26
CA GLU A 133 -4.26 15.09 9.22
C GLU A 133 -3.66 13.69 9.36
N PRO A 134 -2.37 13.55 9.67
CA PRO A 134 -1.80 12.27 9.99
C PRO A 134 -2.37 11.63 11.26
N ILE A 135 -2.38 10.31 11.30
CA ILE A 135 -2.78 9.53 12.47
C ILE A 135 -1.56 9.19 13.35
N SER A 136 -1.65 9.46 14.65
CA SER A 136 -0.53 9.28 15.60
C SER A 136 -0.46 7.89 16.25
N HIS A 137 -1.49 7.05 16.09
CA HIS A 137 -1.64 5.77 16.81
C HIS A 137 -2.01 4.62 15.87
N VAL A 138 -1.04 4.19 15.07
CA VAL A 138 -1.16 3.05 14.15
C VAL A 138 -0.06 2.02 14.42
N ALA A 139 -0.44 0.77 14.66
CA ALA A 139 0.48 -0.37 14.70
C ALA A 139 -0.26 -1.71 14.62
N PRO A 140 0.27 -2.72 13.88
CA PRO A 140 1.27 -2.69 12.80
C PRO A 140 0.72 -2.29 11.41
N VAL A 141 1.61 -2.00 10.44
CA VAL A 141 1.27 -1.78 9.02
C VAL A 141 1.97 -2.79 8.12
N GLU A 142 1.26 -3.34 7.15
CA GLU A 142 1.75 -4.37 6.21
C GLU A 142 1.43 -3.96 4.77
N ILE A 143 2.35 -4.22 3.84
CA ILE A 143 2.18 -3.89 2.43
C ILE A 143 2.64 -5.04 1.54
N ILE A 144 1.89 -5.30 0.46
CA ILE A 144 2.24 -6.23 -0.61
C ILE A 144 2.45 -5.42 -1.89
N LEU A 145 3.66 -5.51 -2.43
CA LEU A 145 4.09 -4.83 -3.64
C LEU A 145 4.41 -5.87 -4.72
N SER A 146 3.85 -5.70 -5.90
CA SER A 146 4.26 -6.41 -7.12
C SER A 146 4.93 -5.45 -8.09
N TYR A 147 5.97 -5.89 -8.77
CA TYR A 147 6.61 -5.12 -9.83
C TYR A 147 6.96 -6.01 -11.02
N TYR A 148 6.79 -5.45 -12.21
CA TYR A 148 6.87 -6.19 -13.46
C TYR A 148 8.10 -5.75 -14.24
N THR A 149 9.06 -6.64 -14.46
CA THR A 149 10.31 -6.37 -15.17
C THR A 149 10.34 -6.99 -16.55
N LEU A 150 11.06 -6.38 -17.49
CA LEU A 150 11.43 -7.03 -18.75
C LEU A 150 12.67 -7.90 -18.57
N GLN A 151 12.58 -9.17 -18.93
CA GLN A 151 13.74 -10.02 -19.14
C GLN A 151 14.04 -10.11 -20.64
N GLN A 152 15.28 -9.80 -21.00
CA GLN A 152 15.85 -10.00 -22.34
C GLN A 152 16.34 -11.44 -22.47
#